data_AF-E0SAA6-F1
#
_entry.id   AF-E0SAA6-F1
#
_cell.length_a   1.000
_cell.length_b   1.000
_cell.length_c   1.000
_cell.angle_alpha   90.00
_cell.angle_beta   90.00
_cell.angle_gamma   90.00
#
_symmetry.space_group_name_H-M   'P 1'
#
loop_
_entity.id
_entity.type
_entity.pdbx_description
1 polymer ?
#
loop_
_entity_poly.entity_id
_entity_poly.type
_entity_poly.pdbx_seq_one_letter_code
_entity_poly.pdbx_strand_id
1 'polypeptide(L)'
;MGSNYIKPQKKYISKELVMKNLDLQEKEFDKLVALCQVHPYIPKNNRKVDQGDGFYYRISDANKLVHSDVYKILIKNRKLEDRKKKYLGTGLEYKIENIRHEEYGYVDLIRSRCKGLGEAVDELNHTLGNLYLARMLGLDDRISETLGMFENFIARKSLLECSYMSKAGVYNQTTLGKIRVVWFVPYPGAELKDIVEEKKDLPRKFEWSEPNFLDFVSSSEEEDSESEEMEIIYNDPGKIDISLLSHSVPLLMVHCKLVLFKLEKVYESHNNRKGIFQDVKFYIGSKTIEGSLRLIALSCGGDVVESPCKADIHISEGVDEVMENTIYVQPQYLFDCLNQRRRLSAEDYCVGKELPKHVSPFASIDSIITKENLMTMSKTRRHKIEDLINRFEDVKYEH
;
A
#
# COMPACT_ATOMS: atom_id res chain seq x y z
N MET A 1 -12.46 -52.51 18.67
CA MET A 1 -12.65 -51.18 19.27
C MET A 1 -12.48 -50.13 18.18
N GLY A 2 -13.58 -49.56 17.69
CA GLY A 2 -13.54 -48.55 16.65
C GLY A 2 -13.11 -47.21 17.23
N SER A 3 -11.97 -46.69 16.79
CA SER A 3 -11.54 -45.33 17.08
C SER A 3 -12.60 -44.37 16.53
N ASN A 4 -13.36 -43.71 17.42
CA ASN A 4 -14.26 -42.62 17.05
C ASN A 4 -13.42 -41.49 16.43
N TYR A 5 -13.33 -41.49 15.10
CA TYR A 5 -12.75 -40.38 14.34
C TYR A 5 -13.61 -39.15 14.59
N ILE A 6 -13.17 -38.28 15.50
CA ILE A 6 -13.77 -36.96 15.73
C ILE A 6 -13.67 -36.22 14.38
N LYS A 7 -14.82 -36.03 13.72
CA LYS A 7 -14.87 -35.26 12.48
C LYS A 7 -14.29 -33.87 12.77
N PRO A 8 -13.32 -33.39 11.97
CA PRO A 8 -12.71 -32.08 12.19
C PRO A 8 -13.80 -31.01 12.17
N GLN A 9 -13.79 -30.13 13.18
CA GLN A 9 -14.74 -29.02 13.24
C GLN A 9 -14.63 -28.15 11.99
N LYS A 10 -15.79 -27.86 11.40
CA LYS A 10 -15.93 -26.89 10.31
C LYS A 10 -15.63 -25.50 10.86
N LYS A 11 -14.67 -24.78 10.26
CA LYS A 11 -14.19 -23.48 10.74
C LYS A 11 -14.24 -22.37 9.69
N TYR A 12 -14.47 -22.74 8.44
CA TYR A 12 -14.35 -21.84 7.30
C TYR A 12 -15.62 -21.85 6.46
N ILE A 13 -16.02 -20.67 5.98
CA ILE A 13 -17.22 -20.41 5.19
C ILE A 13 -16.83 -19.67 3.91
N SER A 14 -17.42 -19.98 2.75
CA SER A 14 -17.09 -19.32 1.49
C SER A 14 -17.49 -17.84 1.44
N LYS A 15 -16.80 -17.05 0.59
CA LYS A 15 -17.13 -15.65 0.31
C LYS A 15 -18.61 -15.49 -0.08
N GLU A 16 -19.09 -16.33 -1.00
CA GLU A 16 -20.47 -16.28 -1.51
C GLU A 16 -21.52 -16.45 -0.40
N LEU A 17 -21.31 -17.42 0.49
CA LEU A 17 -22.27 -17.68 1.57
C LEU A 17 -22.27 -16.54 2.60
N VAL A 18 -21.11 -15.94 2.89
CA VAL A 18 -21.04 -14.78 3.78
C VAL A 18 -21.73 -13.56 3.15
N MET A 19 -21.50 -13.31 1.86
CA MET A 19 -22.15 -12.21 1.15
C MET A 19 -23.67 -12.37 1.14
N LYS A 20 -24.17 -13.58 0.86
CA LYS A 20 -25.60 -13.89 0.88
C LYS A 20 -26.21 -13.67 2.27
N ASN A 21 -25.50 -14.05 3.33
CA ASN A 21 -25.96 -13.84 4.71
C ASN A 21 -25.98 -12.37 5.13
N LEU A 22 -25.09 -11.54 4.57
CA LEU A 22 -25.00 -10.12 4.87
C LEU A 22 -25.87 -9.24 3.96
N ASP A 23 -26.45 -9.81 2.90
CA ASP A 23 -27.17 -9.10 1.83
C ASP A 23 -26.31 -7.95 1.24
N LEU A 24 -25.09 -8.29 0.83
CA LEU A 24 -24.11 -7.34 0.28
C LEU A 24 -23.68 -7.71 -1.14
N GLN A 25 -23.42 -6.68 -1.94
CA GLN A 25 -22.74 -6.84 -3.24
C GLN A 25 -21.23 -7.05 -3.04
N GLU A 26 -20.52 -7.50 -4.09
CA GLU A 26 -19.09 -7.82 -3.99
C GLU A 26 -18.24 -6.61 -3.59
N LYS A 27 -18.39 -5.45 -4.25
CA LYS A 27 -17.74 -4.19 -3.84
C LYS A 27 -18.01 -3.79 -2.38
N GLU A 28 -19.25 -3.92 -1.93
CA GLU A 28 -19.63 -3.57 -0.56
C GLU A 28 -18.97 -4.51 0.45
N PHE A 29 -18.93 -5.79 0.12
CA PHE A 29 -18.27 -6.81 0.92
C PHE A 29 -16.76 -6.59 0.96
N ASP A 30 -16.12 -6.33 -0.19
CA ASP A 30 -14.69 -6.07 -0.31
C ASP A 30 -14.28 -4.82 0.48
N LYS A 31 -15.11 -3.77 0.45
CA LYS A 31 -14.95 -2.59 1.32
C LYS A 31 -15.07 -2.92 2.80
N LEU A 32 -16.06 -3.72 3.19
CA LEU A 32 -16.29 -4.11 4.58
C LEU A 32 -15.11 -4.92 5.13
N VAL A 33 -14.62 -5.90 4.37
CA VAL A 33 -13.47 -6.72 4.78
C VAL A 33 -12.17 -5.94 4.76
N ALA A 34 -11.98 -4.98 3.84
CA ALA A 34 -10.81 -4.11 3.83
C ALA A 34 -10.75 -3.22 5.08
N LEU A 35 -11.88 -2.59 5.46
CA LEU A 35 -11.96 -1.73 6.64
C LEU A 35 -11.85 -2.52 7.96
N CYS A 36 -12.42 -3.72 8.00
CA CYS A 36 -12.32 -4.61 9.16
C CYS A 36 -11.03 -5.45 9.18
N GLN A 37 -10.21 -5.35 8.13
CA GLN A 37 -8.99 -6.14 7.89
C GLN A 37 -9.18 -7.64 8.08
N VAL A 38 -10.25 -8.16 7.49
CA VAL A 38 -10.54 -9.59 7.47
C VAL A 38 -9.96 -10.18 6.20
N HIS A 39 -9.05 -11.15 6.35
CA HIS A 39 -8.35 -11.75 5.22
C HIS A 39 -8.94 -13.12 4.83
N PRO A 40 -8.93 -13.45 3.52
CA PRO A 40 -9.34 -14.76 3.04
C PRO A 40 -8.33 -15.87 3.35
N TYR A 41 -8.80 -17.11 3.31
CA TYR A 41 -8.05 -18.34 3.59
C TYR A 41 -8.32 -19.39 2.51
N ILE A 42 -7.34 -20.28 2.30
CA ILE A 42 -7.47 -21.49 1.47
C ILE A 42 -7.43 -22.71 2.41
N PRO A 43 -8.58 -23.15 2.96
CA PRO A 43 -8.63 -24.24 3.92
C PRO A 43 -8.66 -25.62 3.26
N LYS A 44 -8.26 -26.65 4.02
CA LYS A 44 -8.45 -28.06 3.63
C LYS A 44 -9.93 -28.41 3.55
N ASN A 45 -10.33 -29.25 2.59
CA ASN A 45 -11.72 -29.58 2.32
C ASN A 45 -12.50 -30.08 3.55
N ASN A 46 -11.85 -30.82 4.44
CA ASN A 46 -12.48 -31.34 5.66
C ASN A 46 -12.81 -30.28 6.73
N ARG A 47 -12.39 -29.02 6.57
CA ARG A 47 -12.66 -27.91 7.50
C ARG A 47 -13.61 -26.85 6.95
N LYS A 48 -14.06 -27.03 5.71
CA LYS A 48 -15.00 -26.13 5.03
C LYS A 48 -16.44 -26.44 5.45
N VAL A 49 -17.24 -25.39 5.62
CA VAL A 49 -18.68 -25.52 5.91
C VAL A 49 -19.42 -25.99 4.67
N ASP A 50 -19.09 -25.36 3.54
CA ASP A 50 -19.67 -25.53 2.23
C ASP A 50 -18.60 -25.94 1.19
N GLN A 51 -19.04 -26.30 -0.02
CA GLN A 51 -18.16 -26.74 -1.11
C GLN A 51 -17.94 -25.65 -2.17
N GLY A 52 -18.11 -24.36 -1.82
CA GLY A 52 -17.91 -23.27 -2.78
C GLY A 52 -16.50 -23.24 -3.37
N ASP A 53 -16.37 -22.72 -4.59
CA ASP A 53 -15.08 -22.48 -5.21
C ASP A 53 -14.53 -21.10 -4.82
N GLY A 54 -13.21 -21.00 -4.65
CA GLY A 54 -12.54 -19.74 -4.32
C GLY A 54 -12.18 -19.54 -2.84
N PHE A 55 -12.30 -18.29 -2.37
CA PHE A 55 -11.78 -17.84 -1.07
C PHE A 55 -12.75 -18.11 0.09
N TYR A 56 -12.19 -18.47 1.24
CA TYR A 56 -12.95 -18.75 2.47
C TYR A 56 -12.59 -17.79 3.60
N TYR A 57 -13.54 -17.51 4.48
CA TYR A 57 -13.35 -16.74 5.70
C TYR A 57 -13.54 -17.61 6.93
N ARG A 58 -12.95 -17.23 8.06
CA ARG A 58 -13.25 -17.91 9.34
C ARG A 58 -14.66 -17.52 9.78
N ILE A 59 -15.40 -18.48 10.32
CA ILE A 59 -16.75 -18.24 10.87
C ILE A 59 -16.70 -17.17 11.97
N SER A 60 -15.66 -17.18 12.80
CA SER A 60 -15.45 -16.17 13.84
C SER A 60 -15.31 -14.76 13.28
N ASP A 61 -14.68 -14.62 12.11
CA ASP A 61 -14.46 -13.32 11.50
C ASP A 61 -15.70 -12.86 10.73
N ALA A 62 -16.41 -13.78 10.07
CA ALA A 62 -17.73 -13.50 9.49
C ALA A 62 -18.72 -12.97 10.55
N ASN A 63 -18.75 -13.58 11.74
CA ASN A 63 -19.58 -13.08 12.84
C ASN A 63 -19.17 -11.68 13.33
N LYS A 64 -17.87 -11.34 13.31
CA LYS A 64 -17.42 -9.98 13.61
C LYS A 64 -17.89 -8.98 12.57
N LEU A 65 -17.88 -9.35 11.28
CA LEU A 65 -18.35 -8.47 10.20
C LEU A 65 -19.82 -8.08 10.41
N VAL A 66 -20.68 -9.05 10.73
CA VAL A 66 -22.12 -8.83 10.99
C VAL A 66 -22.35 -7.79 12.10
N HIS A 67 -21.57 -7.86 13.18
CA HIS A 67 -21.74 -6.99 14.34
C HIS A 67 -20.91 -5.70 14.28
N SER A 68 -20.13 -5.51 13.22
CA SER A 68 -19.27 -4.33 13.07
C SER A 68 -20.08 -3.05 12.89
N ASP A 69 -19.58 -1.95 13.43
CA ASP A 69 -20.18 -0.63 13.20
C ASP A 69 -20.00 -0.18 11.74
N VAL A 70 -18.94 -0.67 11.08
CA VAL A 70 -18.72 -0.47 9.64
C VAL A 70 -19.90 -1.01 8.83
N TYR A 71 -20.37 -2.22 9.14
CA TYR A 71 -21.53 -2.80 8.45
C TYR A 71 -22.79 -1.95 8.65
N LYS A 72 -23.05 -1.48 9.88
CA LYS A 72 -24.21 -0.61 10.17
C LYS A 72 -24.16 0.69 9.36
N ILE A 73 -23.00 1.34 9.31
CA ILE A 73 -22.78 2.58 8.56
C ILE A 73 -22.90 2.32 7.04
N LEU A 74 -22.38 1.18 6.56
CA LEU A 74 -22.47 0.79 5.16
C LEU A 74 -23.94 0.67 4.73
N ILE A 75 -24.75 -0.07 5.49
CA ILE A 75 -26.18 -0.25 5.21
C ILE A 75 -26.93 1.09 5.26
N LYS A 76 -26.56 1.98 6.19
CA LYS A 76 -27.15 3.33 6.27
C LYS A 76 -26.79 4.17 5.05
N ASN A 77 -25.54 4.16 4.63
CA ASN A 77 -25.07 4.85 3.43
C ASN A 77 -25.73 4.31 2.15
N ARG A 78 -25.93 2.99 2.04
CA ARG A 78 -26.68 2.37 0.94
C ARG A 78 -28.10 2.94 0.81
N LYS A 79 -28.82 3.03 1.94
CA LYS A 79 -30.17 3.64 1.97
C LYS A 79 -30.16 5.11 1.56
N LEU A 80 -29.10 5.85 1.88
CA LEU A 80 -28.95 7.25 1.46
C LEU A 80 -28.72 7.35 -0.05
N GLU A 81 -27.91 6.46 -0.63
CA GLU A 81 -27.68 6.40 -2.07
C GLU A 81 -28.94 6.01 -2.85
N ASP A 82 -29.71 5.02 -2.37
CA ASP A 82 -31.00 4.67 -2.97
C ASP A 82 -31.98 5.86 -2.95
N ARG A 83 -31.95 6.65 -1.88
CA ARG A 83 -32.75 7.87 -1.75
C ARG A 83 -32.29 8.95 -2.74
N LYS A 84 -30.97 9.10 -2.96
CA LYS A 84 -30.44 10.02 -3.99
C LYS A 84 -30.87 9.60 -5.39
N LYS A 85 -30.74 8.31 -5.73
CA LYS A 85 -31.18 7.78 -7.04
C LYS A 85 -32.67 8.06 -7.29
N LYS A 86 -33.51 7.92 -6.26
CA LYS A 86 -34.94 8.28 -6.33
C LYS A 86 -35.15 9.78 -6.60
N TYR A 87 -34.40 10.66 -5.92
CA TYR A 87 -34.55 12.10 -6.14
C TYR A 87 -34.04 12.57 -7.50
N LEU A 88 -32.98 11.95 -8.02
CA LEU A 88 -32.45 12.22 -9.35
C LEU A 88 -33.51 11.98 -10.43
N GLY A 89 -34.27 10.89 -10.33
CA GLY A 89 -35.37 10.60 -11.26
C GLY A 89 -36.60 11.51 -11.13
N THR A 90 -36.69 12.34 -10.09
CA THR A 90 -37.83 13.25 -9.82
C THR A 90 -37.49 14.73 -10.01
N GLY A 91 -36.25 15.08 -10.37
CA GLY A 91 -35.80 16.47 -10.56
C GLY A 91 -35.65 17.29 -9.28
N LEU A 92 -35.59 16.66 -8.09
CA LEU A 92 -35.46 17.34 -6.79
C LEU A 92 -33.98 17.48 -6.37
N GLU A 93 -33.19 18.16 -7.20
CA GLU A 93 -31.72 18.24 -7.05
C GLU A 93 -31.26 18.88 -5.72
N TYR A 94 -31.96 19.92 -5.24
CA TYR A 94 -31.64 20.57 -3.95
C TYR A 94 -31.71 19.63 -2.74
N LYS A 95 -32.49 18.55 -2.81
CA LYS A 95 -32.53 17.53 -1.75
C LYS A 95 -31.32 16.60 -1.79
N ILE A 96 -30.71 16.42 -2.96
CA ILE A 96 -29.53 15.57 -3.15
C ILE A 96 -28.31 16.20 -2.48
N GLU A 97 -28.10 17.51 -2.65
CA GLU A 97 -26.99 18.25 -2.04
C GLU A 97 -26.97 18.18 -0.51
N ASN A 98 -28.15 18.07 0.10
CA ASN A 98 -28.31 17.95 1.55
C ASN A 98 -28.05 16.53 2.08
N ILE A 99 -28.01 15.50 1.21
CA ILE A 99 -27.74 14.12 1.62
C ILE A 99 -26.23 13.90 1.63
N ARG A 100 -25.65 13.94 2.84
CA ARG A 100 -24.23 13.65 3.07
C ARG A 100 -24.05 12.21 3.52
N HIS A 101 -23.00 11.57 2.98
CA HIS A 101 -22.55 10.27 3.45
C HIS A 101 -22.01 10.38 4.88
N GLU A 102 -22.24 9.33 5.65
CA GLU A 102 -21.63 9.19 6.97
C GLU A 102 -20.27 8.48 6.84
N GLU A 103 -19.25 9.03 7.49
CA GLU A 103 -17.93 8.43 7.53
C GLU A 103 -17.88 7.22 8.47
N TYR A 104 -17.04 6.23 8.16
CA TYR A 104 -17.00 4.93 8.84
C TYR A 104 -16.37 4.94 10.24
N GLY A 105 -16.24 6.11 10.89
CA GLY A 105 -15.68 6.21 12.24
C GLY A 105 -14.25 5.65 12.35
N TYR A 106 -13.36 6.02 11.42
CA TYR A 106 -12.01 5.45 11.30
C TYR A 106 -11.20 5.45 12.60
N VAL A 107 -11.37 6.47 13.44
CA VAL A 107 -10.68 6.59 14.73
C VAL A 107 -11.02 5.44 15.67
N ASP A 108 -12.30 5.05 15.74
CA ASP A 108 -12.75 3.98 16.63
C ASP A 108 -12.31 2.60 16.12
N LEU A 109 -12.28 2.42 14.79
CA LEU A 109 -11.69 1.22 14.16
C LEU A 109 -10.23 1.06 14.55
N ILE A 110 -9.44 2.12 14.41
CA ILE A 110 -8.02 2.13 14.79
C ILE A 110 -7.87 1.86 16.29
N ARG A 111 -8.70 2.48 17.14
CA ARG A 111 -8.65 2.26 18.60
C ARG A 111 -9.01 0.83 19.00
N SER A 112 -9.96 0.20 18.31
CA SER A 112 -10.33 -1.20 18.57
C SER A 112 -9.21 -2.18 18.22
N ARG A 113 -8.40 -1.83 17.23
CA ARG A 113 -7.28 -2.63 16.71
C ARG A 113 -6.00 -2.41 17.51
N CYS A 114 -5.60 -1.16 17.68
CA CYS A 114 -4.39 -0.74 18.36
C CYS A 114 -4.71 -0.38 19.81
N LYS A 115 -4.30 -1.24 20.75
CA LYS A 115 -4.50 -1.03 22.19
C LYS A 115 -3.66 0.12 22.74
N GLY A 116 -2.62 0.55 22.03
CA GLY A 116 -1.73 1.63 22.45
C GLY A 116 -0.93 2.24 21.30
N LEU A 117 -0.14 3.27 21.62
CA LEU A 117 0.71 3.95 20.64
C LEU A 117 1.79 3.01 20.08
N GLY A 118 2.32 2.09 20.88
CA GLY A 118 3.32 1.13 20.41
C GLY A 118 2.80 0.26 19.26
N GLU A 119 1.64 -0.38 19.44
CA GLU A 119 1.01 -1.20 18.38
C GLU A 119 0.69 -0.35 17.13
N ALA A 120 0.20 0.88 17.31
CA ALA A 120 -0.05 1.79 16.19
C ALA A 120 1.22 2.18 15.42
N VAL A 121 2.34 2.36 16.12
CA VAL A 121 3.64 2.64 15.49
C VAL A 121 4.19 1.41 14.77
N ASP A 122 3.97 0.20 15.29
CA ASP A 122 4.36 -1.05 14.61
C ASP A 122 3.59 -1.24 13.29
N GLU A 123 2.29 -0.94 13.31
CA GLU A 123 1.44 -0.96 12.12
C GLU A 123 1.77 0.12 11.07
N LEU A 124 2.55 1.13 11.46
CA LEU A 124 2.96 2.22 10.57
C LEU A 124 3.77 1.71 9.37
N ASN A 125 4.52 0.61 9.52
CA ASN A 125 5.22 -0.06 8.42
C ASN A 125 4.28 -0.41 7.26
N HIS A 126 3.16 -1.07 7.60
CA HIS A 126 2.14 -1.46 6.64
C HIS A 126 1.39 -0.25 6.10
N THR A 127 1.09 0.72 6.95
CA THR A 127 0.40 1.95 6.54
C THR A 127 1.21 2.76 5.53
N LEU A 128 2.47 3.06 5.83
CA LEU A 128 3.32 3.85 4.94
C LEU A 128 3.54 3.12 3.61
N GLY A 129 3.88 1.83 3.63
CA GLY A 129 4.09 1.06 2.40
C GLY A 129 2.87 1.10 1.47
N ASN A 130 1.67 0.90 2.01
CA ASN A 130 0.44 0.96 1.22
C ASN A 130 0.08 2.38 0.78
N LEU A 131 0.36 3.41 1.57
CA LEU A 131 0.14 4.80 1.17
C LEU A 131 1.10 5.22 0.05
N TYR A 132 2.38 4.85 0.11
CA TYR A 132 3.33 5.11 -0.99
C TYR A 132 2.93 4.37 -2.27
N LEU A 133 2.45 3.13 -2.16
CA LEU A 133 1.90 2.38 -3.28
C LEU A 133 0.65 3.06 -3.84
N ALA A 134 -0.29 3.46 -2.98
CA ALA A 134 -1.51 4.15 -3.39
C ALA A 134 -1.23 5.51 -4.05
N ARG A 135 -0.20 6.24 -3.59
CA ARG A 135 0.30 7.47 -4.25
C ARG A 135 0.78 7.17 -5.66
N MET A 136 1.59 6.11 -5.83
CA MET A 136 2.11 5.71 -7.14
C MET A 136 0.98 5.33 -8.11
N LEU A 137 -0.06 4.67 -7.60
CA LEU A 137 -1.26 4.32 -8.37
C LEU A 137 -2.19 5.51 -8.64
N GLY A 138 -2.04 6.62 -7.91
CA GLY A 138 -2.88 7.82 -8.07
C GLY A 138 -4.30 7.64 -7.54
N LEU A 139 -4.48 6.89 -6.44
CA LEU A 139 -5.81 6.57 -5.90
C LEU A 139 -6.49 7.77 -5.21
N ASP A 140 -5.72 8.64 -4.56
CA ASP A 140 -6.25 9.81 -3.84
C ASP A 140 -5.16 10.88 -3.69
N ASP A 141 -5.45 12.12 -4.09
CA ASP A 141 -4.49 13.23 -4.06
C ASP A 141 -4.07 13.62 -2.62
N ARG A 142 -4.94 13.38 -1.63
CA ARG A 142 -4.70 13.72 -0.22
C ARG A 142 -3.63 12.83 0.42
N ILE A 143 -3.26 11.74 -0.23
CA ILE A 143 -2.17 10.85 0.22
C ILE A 143 -0.86 11.62 0.25
N SER A 144 -0.59 12.45 -0.77
CA SER A 144 0.65 13.23 -0.88
C SER A 144 0.82 14.21 0.29
N GLU A 145 -0.26 14.88 0.70
CA GLU A 145 -0.26 15.74 1.88
C GLU A 145 0.06 14.95 3.15
N THR A 146 -0.60 13.80 3.33
CA THR A 146 -0.42 12.96 4.54
C THR A 146 1.00 12.40 4.65
N LEU A 147 1.57 11.93 3.54
CA LEU A 147 2.95 11.46 3.49
C LEU A 147 3.94 12.61 3.70
N GLY A 148 3.68 13.78 3.10
CA GLY A 148 4.50 14.98 3.30
C GLY A 148 4.53 15.44 4.76
N MET A 149 3.41 15.35 5.49
CA MET A 149 3.38 15.61 6.93
C MET A 149 4.31 14.67 7.71
N PHE A 150 4.28 13.38 7.38
CA PHE A 150 5.14 12.36 8.02
C PHE A 150 6.63 12.59 7.68
N GLU A 151 6.96 12.79 6.40
CA GLU A 151 8.32 13.07 5.94
C GLU A 151 8.88 14.34 6.61
N ASN A 152 8.09 15.41 6.66
CA ASN A 152 8.48 16.66 7.33
C ASN A 152 8.70 16.47 8.82
N PHE A 153 7.93 15.62 9.49
CA PHE A 153 8.15 15.29 10.91
C PHE A 153 9.47 14.55 11.12
N ILE A 154 9.74 13.51 10.32
CA ILE A 154 10.99 12.75 10.38
C ILE A 154 12.20 13.66 10.12
N ALA A 155 12.10 14.52 9.10
CA ALA A 155 13.14 15.49 8.75
C ALA A 155 13.39 16.49 9.88
N ARG A 156 12.34 17.16 10.36
CA ARG A 156 12.42 18.19 11.41
C ARG A 156 12.99 17.66 12.72
N LYS A 157 12.69 16.40 13.06
CA LYS A 157 13.18 15.75 14.28
C LYS A 157 14.48 14.96 14.07
N SER A 158 15.05 14.98 12.86
CA SER A 158 16.24 14.23 12.47
C SER A 158 16.19 12.76 12.90
N LEU A 159 15.04 12.11 12.66
CA LEU A 159 14.77 10.73 13.11
C LEU A 159 15.13 9.67 12.06
N LEU A 160 15.48 10.07 10.84
CA LEU A 160 15.89 9.14 9.80
C LEU A 160 17.26 8.52 10.16
N GLU A 161 17.32 7.19 10.23
CA GLU A 161 18.55 6.49 10.64
C GLU A 161 19.33 5.93 9.46
N CYS A 162 18.63 5.24 8.56
CA CYS A 162 19.22 4.59 7.40
C CYS A 162 18.33 4.79 6.18
N SER A 163 18.95 4.89 5.02
CA SER A 163 18.26 4.83 3.73
C SER A 163 19.10 4.05 2.72
N TYR A 164 18.42 3.29 1.87
CA TYR A 164 19.06 2.40 0.90
C TYR A 164 18.36 2.45 -0.44
N MET A 165 19.15 2.58 -1.49
CA MET A 165 18.69 2.62 -2.86
C MET A 165 18.78 1.21 -3.47
N SER A 166 17.63 0.61 -3.76
CA SER A 166 17.55 -0.70 -4.44
C SER A 166 17.12 -0.52 -5.90
N LYS A 167 17.08 -1.62 -6.67
CA LYS A 167 16.56 -1.62 -8.05
C LYS A 167 15.07 -1.25 -8.14
N ALA A 168 14.27 -1.60 -7.13
CA ALA A 168 12.82 -1.40 -7.16
C ALA A 168 12.37 -0.04 -6.57
N GLY A 169 13.22 0.56 -5.74
CA GLY A 169 12.88 1.77 -4.99
C GLY A 169 13.81 2.01 -3.81
N VAL A 170 13.41 2.94 -2.94
CA VAL A 170 14.17 3.35 -1.76
C VAL A 170 13.58 2.76 -0.49
N TYR A 171 14.40 2.14 0.34
CA TYR A 171 14.04 1.70 1.68
C TYR A 171 14.52 2.73 2.69
N ASN A 172 13.64 3.13 3.60
CA ASN A 172 13.95 4.06 4.69
C ASN A 172 13.69 3.40 6.03
N GLN A 173 14.50 3.73 7.03
CA GLN A 173 14.32 3.26 8.40
C GLN A 173 14.45 4.39 9.42
N THR A 174 13.56 4.34 10.41
CA THR A 174 13.61 5.15 11.61
C THR A 174 13.33 4.28 12.84
N THR A 175 13.88 4.66 13.99
CA THR A 175 13.55 4.03 15.28
C THR A 175 12.71 4.99 16.11
N LEU A 176 11.44 4.63 16.33
CA LEU A 176 10.51 5.41 17.14
C LEU A 176 10.34 4.72 18.50
N GLY A 177 11.03 5.24 19.51
CA GLY A 177 11.08 4.64 20.85
C GLY A 177 11.83 3.31 20.83
N LYS A 178 11.11 2.19 20.91
CA LYS A 178 11.68 0.83 20.85
C LYS A 178 11.30 0.07 19.58
N ILE A 179 10.56 0.71 18.68
CA ILE A 179 10.00 0.07 17.49
C ILE A 179 10.76 0.60 16.28
N ARG A 180 11.22 -0.33 15.44
CA ARG A 180 11.84 0.01 14.16
C ARG A 180 10.76 0.08 13.10
N VAL A 181 10.70 1.22 12.44
CA VAL A 181 9.79 1.45 11.33
C VAL A 181 10.61 1.50 10.05
N VAL A 182 10.33 0.58 9.13
CA VAL A 182 10.94 0.46 7.80
C VAL A 182 9.83 0.60 6.77
N TRP A 183 9.99 1.54 5.84
CA TRP A 183 9.04 1.74 4.75
C TRP A 183 9.76 1.82 3.41
N PHE A 184 9.05 1.42 2.37
CA PHE A 184 9.53 1.35 1.01
C PHE A 184 8.85 2.41 0.15
N VAL A 185 9.63 3.11 -0.66
CA VAL A 185 9.20 4.13 -1.62
C VAL A 185 9.54 3.62 -3.02
N PRO A 186 8.56 3.15 -3.81
CA PRO A 186 8.80 2.66 -5.16
C PRO A 186 9.21 3.80 -6.10
N TYR A 187 10.05 3.49 -7.10
CA TYR A 187 10.38 4.48 -8.13
C TYR A 187 9.20 4.77 -9.06
N PRO A 188 9.05 6.02 -9.53
CA PRO A 188 8.09 6.36 -10.56
C PRO A 188 8.57 5.80 -11.91
N GLY A 189 7.97 4.69 -12.36
CA GLY A 189 8.34 4.02 -13.60
C GLY A 189 7.26 3.01 -13.95
N ALA A 190 6.57 3.24 -15.07
CA ALA A 190 5.32 2.59 -15.42
C ALA A 190 5.51 1.14 -15.88
N GLU A 191 4.98 0.21 -15.10
CA GLU A 191 4.37 -1.05 -15.55
C GLU A 191 3.12 -1.36 -14.70
N LEU A 192 3.11 -0.95 -13.42
CA LEU A 192 2.00 -1.28 -12.52
C LEU A 192 0.64 -0.70 -12.92
N LYS A 193 0.56 0.48 -13.54
CA LYS A 193 -0.75 1.04 -13.96
C LYS A 193 -1.38 0.24 -15.09
N ASP A 194 -0.58 -0.36 -15.96
CA ASP A 194 -1.05 -1.21 -17.07
C ASP A 194 -1.40 -2.64 -16.57
N ILE A 195 -0.81 -3.05 -15.44
CA ILE A 195 -1.05 -4.33 -14.75
C ILE A 195 -2.21 -4.22 -13.75
N VAL A 196 -2.76 -3.05 -13.46
CA VAL A 196 -3.72 -2.84 -12.37
C VAL A 196 -5.10 -2.45 -12.91
N GLU A 197 -6.15 -3.04 -12.34
CA GLU A 197 -7.53 -2.71 -12.66
C GLU A 197 -8.37 -2.60 -11.38
N GLU A 198 -9.22 -1.56 -11.29
CA GLU A 198 -10.26 -1.49 -10.26
C GLU A 198 -11.49 -2.24 -10.78
N LYS A 199 -11.96 -3.25 -10.04
CA LYS A 199 -13.12 -4.05 -10.44
C LYS A 199 -14.34 -3.19 -10.75
N LYS A 200 -14.91 -3.33 -11.95
CA LYS A 200 -16.16 -2.69 -12.36
C LYS A 200 -17.34 -3.66 -12.29
N ASP A 201 -17.93 -3.83 -11.11
CA ASP A 201 -19.19 -4.60 -10.99
C ASP A 201 -20.38 -3.86 -11.60
N LEU A 202 -21.04 -4.48 -12.58
CA LEU A 202 -22.43 -4.27 -12.94
C LEU A 202 -23.28 -5.40 -12.31
N PRO A 203 -24.52 -5.13 -11.86
CA PRO A 203 -25.37 -6.16 -11.29
C PRO A 203 -25.66 -7.24 -12.34
N ARG A 204 -25.23 -8.48 -12.10
CA ARG A 204 -25.69 -9.64 -12.89
C ARG A 204 -27.20 -9.76 -12.72
N LYS A 205 -27.97 -9.51 -13.77
CA LYS A 205 -29.37 -9.95 -13.82
C LYS A 205 -29.35 -11.48 -13.73
N PHE A 206 -29.94 -12.01 -12.68
CA PHE A 206 -30.15 -13.44 -12.53
C PHE A 206 -31.36 -13.81 -13.38
N GLU A 207 -31.12 -14.32 -14.59
CA GLU A 207 -32.20 -14.84 -15.43
C GLU A 207 -32.51 -16.27 -15.00
N TRP A 208 -33.73 -16.47 -14.51
CA TRP A 208 -34.31 -17.78 -14.32
C TRP A 208 -34.61 -18.37 -15.70
N SER A 209 -33.92 -19.44 -16.09
CA SER A 209 -34.49 -20.36 -17.06
C SER A 209 -35.36 -21.36 -16.31
N GLU A 210 -36.67 -21.12 -16.25
CA GLU A 210 -37.60 -22.22 -16.01
C GLU A 210 -37.44 -23.18 -17.20
N PRO A 211 -37.07 -24.46 -16.98
CA PRO A 211 -36.97 -25.40 -18.08
C PRO A 211 -38.36 -25.65 -18.64
N ASN A 212 -38.69 -25.00 -19.76
CA ASN A 212 -39.93 -25.25 -20.48
C ASN A 212 -39.83 -26.62 -21.16
N PHE A 213 -40.84 -27.45 -20.92
CA PHE A 213 -40.95 -28.82 -21.43
C PHE A 213 -40.96 -28.93 -22.97
N LEU A 214 -40.97 -27.80 -23.69
CA LEU A 214 -40.97 -27.71 -25.16
C LEU A 214 -39.59 -27.62 -25.81
N ASP A 215 -38.51 -27.40 -25.07
CA ASP A 215 -37.14 -27.35 -25.63
C ASP A 215 -36.68 -28.68 -26.25
N PHE A 216 -37.45 -29.76 -26.05
CA PHE A 216 -37.15 -31.08 -26.62
C PHE A 216 -37.74 -31.30 -28.03
N VAL A 217 -38.57 -30.39 -28.56
CA VAL A 217 -39.38 -30.69 -29.78
C VAL A 217 -39.28 -29.64 -30.90
N SER A 218 -38.45 -28.61 -30.78
CA SER A 218 -38.23 -27.65 -31.88
C SER A 218 -36.75 -27.53 -32.23
N SER A 219 -36.27 -28.48 -33.01
CA SER A 219 -35.08 -28.29 -33.84
C SER A 219 -35.55 -27.90 -35.25
N SER A 220 -35.86 -26.62 -35.44
CA SER A 220 -36.08 -26.05 -36.77
C SER A 220 -36.02 -24.53 -36.72
N GLU A 221 -34.90 -24.01 -37.22
CA GLU A 221 -34.74 -22.80 -38.03
C GLU A 221 -35.66 -21.58 -37.76
N GLU A 222 -34.97 -20.51 -37.35
CA GLU A 222 -35.12 -19.10 -37.76
C GLU A 222 -35.52 -18.03 -36.71
N GLU A 223 -34.85 -16.89 -36.91
CA GLU A 223 -35.04 -15.51 -36.42
C GLU A 223 -34.38 -15.11 -35.09
N ASP A 224 -33.08 -14.79 -35.19
CA ASP A 224 -32.34 -13.93 -34.26
C ASP A 224 -32.97 -12.53 -34.22
N SER A 225 -33.81 -12.30 -33.20
CA SER A 225 -34.15 -10.94 -32.79
C SER A 225 -32.96 -10.35 -32.03
N GLU A 226 -32.37 -9.27 -32.57
CA GLU A 226 -31.34 -8.46 -31.93
C GLU A 226 -31.79 -8.05 -30.52
N SER A 227 -31.32 -8.79 -29.52
CA SER A 227 -31.25 -8.31 -28.15
C SER A 227 -29.99 -7.46 -28.07
N GLU A 228 -30.12 -6.20 -27.65
CA GLU A 228 -28.98 -5.34 -27.33
C GLU A 228 -28.08 -6.10 -26.33
N GLU A 229 -26.99 -6.67 -26.83
CA GLU A 229 -25.94 -7.27 -26.02
C GLU A 229 -25.38 -6.18 -25.11
N MET A 230 -25.86 -6.11 -23.87
CA MET A 230 -25.16 -5.38 -22.82
C MET A 230 -23.79 -6.02 -22.70
N GLU A 231 -22.74 -5.32 -23.18
CA GLU A 231 -21.34 -5.73 -23.03
C GLU A 231 -21.09 -6.11 -21.56
N ILE A 232 -20.97 -7.42 -21.31
CA ILE A 232 -20.56 -7.95 -20.02
C ILE A 232 -19.08 -7.56 -19.87
N ILE A 233 -18.81 -6.50 -19.12
CA ILE A 233 -17.44 -6.08 -18.80
C ILE A 233 -16.80 -7.18 -17.94
N TYR A 234 -15.93 -7.99 -18.53
CA TYR A 234 -15.09 -8.94 -17.80
C TYR A 234 -13.84 -8.19 -17.31
N ASN A 235 -13.57 -8.23 -16.00
CA ASN A 235 -12.28 -7.76 -15.46
C ASN A 235 -11.16 -8.67 -16.00
N ASP A 236 -10.02 -8.10 -16.38
CA ASP A 236 -8.92 -8.85 -16.96
C ASP A 236 -8.23 -9.73 -15.89
N PRO A 237 -8.23 -11.07 -16.02
CA PRO A 237 -7.60 -11.96 -15.04
C PRO A 237 -6.08 -11.78 -14.95
N GLY A 238 -5.44 -11.11 -15.93
CA GLY A 238 -4.03 -10.73 -15.89
C GLY A 238 -3.72 -9.51 -15.03
N LYS A 239 -4.75 -8.75 -14.59
CA LYS A 239 -4.58 -7.51 -13.84
C LYS A 239 -4.80 -7.69 -12.34
N ILE A 240 -4.01 -6.96 -11.55
CA ILE A 240 -4.06 -6.94 -10.09
C ILE A 240 -5.22 -6.04 -9.65
N ASP A 241 -6.14 -6.62 -8.88
CA ASP A 241 -7.26 -5.91 -8.29
C ASP A 241 -6.80 -4.97 -7.14
N ILE A 242 -7.03 -3.67 -7.32
CA ILE A 242 -6.69 -2.63 -6.34
C ILE A 242 -7.87 -2.14 -5.48
N SER A 243 -9.05 -2.70 -5.68
CA SER A 243 -10.27 -2.29 -4.95
C SER A 243 -10.09 -2.32 -3.43
N LEU A 244 -9.49 -3.40 -2.90
CA LEU A 244 -9.20 -3.53 -1.47
C LEU A 244 -8.27 -2.44 -0.94
N LEU A 245 -7.23 -2.10 -1.71
CA LEU A 245 -6.29 -1.03 -1.34
C LEU A 245 -7.03 0.32 -1.35
N SER A 246 -7.75 0.63 -2.44
CA SER A 246 -8.58 1.84 -2.59
C SER A 246 -9.52 2.04 -1.40
N HIS A 247 -10.24 1.00 -0.99
CA HIS A 247 -11.14 1.06 0.15
C HIS A 247 -10.43 1.28 1.50
N SER A 248 -9.18 0.84 1.63
CA SER A 248 -8.39 0.99 2.85
C SER A 248 -7.70 2.35 2.99
N VAL A 249 -7.46 3.08 1.89
CA VAL A 249 -6.70 4.34 1.88
C VAL A 249 -7.18 5.35 2.94
N PRO A 250 -8.49 5.66 3.09
CA PRO A 250 -8.93 6.62 4.09
C PRO A 250 -8.58 6.20 5.53
N LEU A 251 -8.73 4.91 5.85
CA LEU A 251 -8.37 4.35 7.17
C LEU A 251 -6.85 4.48 7.41
N LEU A 252 -6.04 4.17 6.40
CA LEU A 252 -4.58 4.26 6.46
C LEU A 252 -4.11 5.70 6.67
N MET A 253 -4.73 6.67 5.99
CA MET A 253 -4.42 8.09 6.17
C MET A 253 -4.76 8.57 7.58
N VAL A 254 -5.94 8.21 8.10
CA VAL A 254 -6.34 8.57 9.48
C VAL A 254 -5.39 7.92 10.49
N HIS A 255 -4.98 6.67 10.26
CA HIS A 255 -3.98 6.00 11.08
C HIS A 255 -2.66 6.77 11.13
N CYS A 256 -2.11 7.12 9.96
CA CYS A 256 -0.88 7.91 9.86
C CYS A 256 -1.01 9.25 10.62
N LYS A 257 -2.09 10.00 10.40
CA LYS A 257 -2.34 11.28 11.07
C LYS A 257 -2.46 11.16 12.59
N LEU A 258 -3.16 10.14 13.09
CA LEU A 258 -3.32 9.90 14.54
C LEU A 258 -2.00 9.52 15.20
N VAL A 259 -1.21 8.65 14.56
CA VAL A 259 0.12 8.26 15.05
C VAL A 259 1.02 9.49 15.07
N LEU A 260 1.04 10.26 13.98
CA LEU A 260 1.83 11.48 13.86
C LEU A 260 1.48 12.49 14.96
N PHE A 261 0.19 12.77 15.17
CA PHE A 261 -0.26 13.68 16.24
C PHE A 261 0.22 13.25 17.63
N LYS A 262 0.20 11.94 17.93
CA LYS A 262 0.71 11.43 19.20
C LYS A 262 2.23 11.49 19.27
N LEU A 263 2.93 11.17 18.19
CA LEU A 263 4.39 11.25 18.13
C LEU A 263 4.89 12.69 18.28
N GLU A 264 4.21 13.67 17.69
CA GLU A 264 4.58 15.08 17.86
C GLU A 264 4.61 15.48 19.33
N LYS A 265 3.59 15.07 20.10
CA LYS A 265 3.54 15.30 21.55
C LYS A 265 4.66 14.58 22.32
N VAL A 266 4.99 13.34 21.92
CA VAL A 266 6.04 12.56 22.57
C VAL A 266 7.43 13.15 22.31
N TYR A 267 7.65 13.71 21.11
CA TYR A 267 8.94 14.23 20.67
C TYR A 267 9.04 15.77 20.77
N GLU A 268 8.17 16.44 21.52
CA GLU A 268 8.18 17.91 21.71
C GLU A 268 9.58 18.43 22.09
N SER A 269 10.23 17.79 23.06
CA SER A 269 11.53 18.21 23.62
C SER A 269 12.78 17.71 22.89
N HIS A 270 12.65 16.96 21.79
CA HIS A 270 13.82 16.57 21.00
C HIS A 270 14.42 17.81 20.32
N ASN A 271 15.48 18.36 20.93
CA ASN A 271 16.26 19.47 20.41
C ASN A 271 16.97 19.05 19.11
N ASN A 272 17.00 19.97 18.14
CA ASN A 272 17.75 19.85 16.90
C ASN A 272 19.19 19.45 17.21
N ARG A 273 19.57 18.21 16.90
CA ARG A 273 20.99 17.86 16.80
C ARG A 273 21.55 18.61 15.61
N LYS A 274 22.77 19.16 15.74
CA LYS A 274 23.48 19.70 14.57
C LYS A 274 23.66 18.56 13.57
N GLY A 275 23.09 18.76 12.38
CA GLY A 275 23.13 17.78 11.32
C GLY A 275 24.50 17.73 10.64
N ILE A 276 24.79 16.63 9.94
CA ILE A 276 26.05 16.46 9.19
C ILE A 276 26.20 17.45 8.03
N PHE A 277 25.09 18.02 7.56
CA PHE A 277 25.03 18.98 6.46
C PHE A 277 24.56 20.37 6.90
N GLN A 278 24.84 20.74 8.15
CA GLN A 278 24.54 22.09 8.64
C GLN A 278 25.10 23.16 7.69
N ASP A 279 24.26 24.11 7.30
CA ASP A 279 24.56 25.24 6.42
C ASP A 279 24.97 24.86 4.99
N VAL A 280 24.68 23.64 4.54
CA VAL A 280 24.88 23.19 3.16
C VAL A 280 23.57 23.26 2.38
N LYS A 281 23.60 23.85 1.19
CA LYS A 281 22.45 23.93 0.28
C LYS A 281 22.58 22.95 -0.87
N PHE A 282 21.57 22.11 -1.03
CA PHE A 282 21.48 21.11 -2.09
C PHE A 282 20.47 21.53 -3.16
N TYR A 283 20.84 21.33 -4.42
CA TYR A 283 19.91 21.29 -5.54
C TYR A 283 19.77 19.84 -5.99
N ILE A 284 18.53 19.38 -6.22
CA ILE A 284 18.26 17.99 -6.62
C ILE A 284 17.77 17.99 -8.07
N GLY A 285 18.58 17.46 -8.98
CA GLY A 285 18.24 17.35 -10.40
C GLY A 285 17.51 16.05 -10.76
N SER A 286 17.62 15.00 -9.94
CA SER A 286 16.97 13.71 -10.20
C SER A 286 15.50 13.72 -9.76
N LYS A 287 14.58 13.82 -10.72
CA LYS A 287 13.12 13.86 -10.49
C LYS A 287 12.55 12.54 -9.95
N THR A 288 13.19 11.40 -10.24
CA THR A 288 12.66 10.07 -9.88
C THR A 288 12.73 9.82 -8.37
N ILE A 289 13.81 10.27 -7.73
CA ILE A 289 14.10 10.06 -6.31
C ILE A 289 14.14 11.35 -5.50
N GLU A 290 13.63 12.44 -6.07
CA GLU A 290 13.65 13.78 -5.48
C GLU A 290 13.11 13.78 -4.04
N GLY A 291 11.95 13.16 -3.81
CA GLY A 291 11.33 13.10 -2.49
C GLY A 291 12.21 12.39 -1.44
N SER A 292 12.86 11.29 -1.83
CA SER A 292 13.76 10.55 -0.95
C SER A 292 15.04 11.33 -0.65
N LEU A 293 15.66 11.95 -1.67
CA LEU A 293 16.85 12.78 -1.48
C LEU A 293 16.57 14.00 -0.62
N ARG A 294 15.42 14.65 -0.84
CA ARG A 294 14.95 15.78 -0.04
C ARG A 294 14.76 15.40 1.43
N LEU A 295 14.13 14.25 1.68
CA LEU A 295 13.97 13.72 3.04
C LEU A 295 15.32 13.51 3.73
N ILE A 296 16.30 12.93 3.04
CA ILE A 296 17.64 12.66 3.59
C ILE A 296 18.37 13.97 3.89
N ALA A 297 18.42 14.89 2.93
CA ALA A 297 19.10 16.19 3.07
C ALA A 297 18.57 16.97 4.27
N LEU A 298 17.24 17.10 4.38
CA LEU A 298 16.59 17.81 5.49
C LEU A 298 16.78 17.08 6.82
N SER A 299 16.69 15.75 6.85
CA SER A 299 16.93 14.96 8.07
C SER A 299 18.34 15.14 8.62
N CYS A 300 19.31 15.32 7.71
CA CYS A 300 20.71 15.56 8.01
C CYS A 300 21.05 17.04 8.26
N GLY A 301 20.06 17.93 8.35
CA GLY A 301 20.22 19.35 8.67
C GLY A 301 20.69 20.24 7.52
N GLY A 302 20.68 19.75 6.29
CA GLY A 302 20.91 20.57 5.10
C GLY A 302 19.63 21.20 4.57
N ASP A 303 19.79 22.23 3.75
CA ASP A 303 18.68 22.92 3.09
C ASP A 303 18.58 22.48 1.63
N VAL A 304 17.36 22.39 1.10
CA VAL A 304 17.11 22.08 -0.31
C VAL A 304 16.59 23.33 -1.01
N VAL A 305 17.25 23.72 -2.10
CA VAL A 305 16.91 24.90 -2.89
C VAL A 305 16.38 24.50 -4.27
N GLU A 306 15.37 25.22 -4.75
CA GLU A 306 14.79 25.01 -6.09
C GLU A 306 15.63 25.66 -7.20
N SER A 307 16.43 26.68 -6.86
CA SER A 307 17.27 27.37 -7.83
C SER A 307 18.69 26.80 -7.82
N PRO A 308 19.22 26.33 -8.97
CA PRO A 308 20.57 25.78 -9.04
C PRO A 308 21.64 26.80 -8.62
N CYS A 309 21.48 28.08 -8.96
CA CYS A 309 22.47 29.13 -8.64
C CYS A 309 22.69 29.40 -7.15
N LYS A 310 21.84 28.85 -6.26
CA LYS A 310 21.93 29.07 -4.81
C LYS A 310 22.43 27.84 -4.06
N ALA A 311 22.73 26.76 -4.76
CA ALA A 311 23.18 25.50 -4.16
C ALA A 311 24.71 25.41 -4.13
N ASP A 312 25.22 24.83 -3.06
CA ASP A 312 26.64 24.49 -2.92
C ASP A 312 26.93 23.15 -3.61
N ILE A 313 25.97 22.22 -3.56
CA ILE A 313 26.08 20.86 -4.08
C ILE A 313 24.88 20.55 -4.98
N HIS A 314 25.15 20.11 -6.21
CA HIS A 314 24.16 19.64 -7.16
C HIS A 314 24.14 18.12 -7.17
N ILE A 315 22.97 17.54 -6.93
CA ILE A 315 22.78 16.10 -6.96
C ILE A 315 22.13 15.73 -8.29
N SER A 316 22.92 15.14 -9.20
CA SER A 316 22.46 14.74 -10.53
C SER A 316 23.22 13.51 -11.03
N GLU A 317 22.58 12.76 -11.93
CA GLU A 317 23.20 11.60 -12.60
C GLU A 317 24.04 12.03 -13.82
N GLY A 318 23.70 13.16 -14.43
CA GLY A 318 24.42 13.80 -15.52
C GLY A 318 24.65 15.28 -15.28
N VAL A 319 25.45 15.92 -16.13
CA VAL A 319 25.71 17.36 -16.10
C VAL A 319 25.34 17.95 -17.45
N ASP A 320 24.25 18.72 -17.50
CA ASP A 320 23.80 19.39 -18.73
C ASP A 320 24.50 20.75 -18.92
N GLU A 321 24.61 21.53 -17.84
CA GLU A 321 25.30 22.81 -17.81
C GLU A 321 26.18 22.90 -16.56
N VAL A 322 27.47 23.24 -16.74
CA VAL A 322 28.43 23.39 -15.65
C VAL A 322 28.37 24.82 -15.13
N MET A 323 28.04 24.96 -13.84
CA MET A 323 28.07 26.24 -13.14
C MET A 323 29.39 26.40 -12.38
N GLU A 324 29.97 27.61 -12.43
CA GLU A 324 31.18 27.92 -11.67
C GLU A 324 30.91 27.84 -10.15
N ASN A 325 31.86 27.29 -9.40
CA ASN A 325 31.82 27.07 -7.94
C ASN A 325 30.76 26.06 -7.44
N THR A 326 30.21 25.22 -8.30
CA THR A 326 29.26 24.17 -7.92
C THR A 326 29.87 22.78 -8.00
N ILE A 327 29.63 21.95 -6.98
CA ILE A 327 30.08 20.55 -6.97
C ILE A 327 28.91 19.65 -7.43
N TYR A 328 29.12 18.90 -8.51
CA TYR A 328 28.15 17.93 -9.02
C TYR A 328 28.46 16.54 -8.47
N VAL A 329 27.54 15.98 -7.69
CA VAL A 329 27.67 14.66 -7.07
C VAL A 329 26.51 13.76 -7.44
N GLN A 330 26.76 12.46 -7.48
CA GLN A 330 25.74 11.46 -7.75
C GLN A 330 24.85 11.23 -6.50
N PRO A 331 23.59 10.80 -6.68
CA PRO A 331 22.64 10.60 -5.57
C PRO A 331 23.15 9.72 -4.42
N GLN A 332 23.99 8.72 -4.71
CA GLN A 332 24.55 7.80 -3.72
C GLN A 332 25.25 8.52 -2.55
N TYR A 333 25.84 9.70 -2.80
CA TYR A 333 26.53 10.50 -1.78
C TYR A 333 25.68 10.75 -0.54
N LEU A 334 24.40 11.14 -0.70
CA LEU A 334 23.52 11.42 0.43
C LEU A 334 23.19 10.16 1.23
N PHE A 335 22.92 9.04 0.55
CA PHE A 335 22.62 7.77 1.20
C PHE A 335 23.80 7.28 2.04
N ASP A 336 25.01 7.30 1.47
CA ASP A 336 26.21 6.83 2.17
C ASP A 336 26.58 7.76 3.33
N CYS A 337 26.43 9.09 3.18
CA CYS A 337 26.65 10.05 4.26
C CYS A 337 25.67 9.84 5.43
N LEU A 338 24.39 9.59 5.13
CA LEU A 338 23.37 9.27 6.14
C LEU A 338 23.74 7.97 6.88
N ASN A 339 23.99 6.89 6.14
CA ASN A 339 24.26 5.57 6.71
C ASN A 339 25.53 5.54 7.55
N GLN A 340 26.57 6.28 7.16
CA GLN A 340 27.81 6.41 7.94
C GLN A 340 27.74 7.50 9.02
N ARG A 341 26.66 8.28 9.07
CA ARG A 341 26.43 9.42 9.98
C ARG A 341 27.58 10.43 10.00
N ARG A 342 28.23 10.62 8.85
CA ARG A 342 29.34 11.57 8.66
C ARG A 342 29.33 12.13 7.24
N ARG A 343 29.85 13.34 7.09
CA ARG A 343 30.08 13.94 5.76
C ARG A 343 31.26 13.25 5.09
N LEU A 344 31.01 12.61 3.94
CA LEU A 344 32.03 11.98 3.11
C LEU A 344 32.67 12.99 2.16
N SER A 345 33.77 12.60 1.51
CA SER A 345 34.39 13.44 0.49
C SER A 345 33.48 13.50 -0.73
N ALA A 346 33.04 14.69 -1.13
CA ALA A 346 32.21 14.87 -2.31
C ALA A 346 32.95 14.46 -3.61
N GLU A 347 34.29 14.55 -3.60
CA GLU A 347 35.13 14.21 -4.75
C GLU A 347 35.01 12.74 -5.15
N ASP A 348 34.74 11.83 -4.22
CA ASP A 348 34.61 10.38 -4.50
C ASP A 348 33.29 10.04 -5.20
N TYR A 349 32.34 10.98 -5.18
CA TYR A 349 30.98 10.80 -5.69
C TYR A 349 30.67 11.73 -6.87
N CYS A 350 31.68 12.42 -7.43
CA CYS A 350 31.47 13.28 -8.59
C CYS A 350 30.87 12.51 -9.77
N VAL A 351 30.09 13.20 -10.59
CA VAL A 351 29.54 12.63 -11.83
C VAL A 351 30.68 12.13 -12.73
N GLY A 352 30.56 10.90 -13.23
CA GLY A 352 31.56 10.26 -14.09
C GLY A 352 32.68 9.50 -13.38
N LYS A 353 32.73 9.50 -12.04
CA LYS A 353 33.64 8.62 -11.28
C LYS A 353 33.01 7.26 -10.96
N GLU A 354 33.86 6.26 -10.77
CA GLU A 354 33.47 4.96 -10.21
C GLU A 354 33.04 5.14 -8.75
N LEU A 355 31.78 4.84 -8.46
CA LEU A 355 31.22 4.99 -7.14
C LEU A 355 31.72 3.89 -6.18
N PRO A 356 31.90 4.21 -4.89
CA PRO A 356 32.11 3.20 -3.86
C PRO A 356 30.98 2.17 -3.84
N LYS A 357 31.27 0.94 -3.41
CA LYS A 357 30.24 -0.10 -3.33
C LYS A 357 29.13 0.33 -2.37
N HIS A 358 27.91 0.52 -2.88
CA HIS A 358 26.73 0.75 -2.08
C HIS A 358 26.33 -0.57 -1.39
N VAL A 359 26.38 -0.63 -0.07
CA VAL A 359 26.02 -1.82 0.71
C VAL A 359 24.78 -1.53 1.52
N SER A 360 23.80 -2.44 1.46
CA SER A 360 22.60 -2.35 2.29
C SER A 360 22.95 -2.21 3.78
N PRO A 361 22.49 -1.15 4.47
CA PRO A 361 22.69 -0.97 5.91
C PRO A 361 21.76 -1.87 6.74
N PHE A 362 20.77 -2.49 6.09
CA PHE A 362 19.91 -3.48 6.74
C PHE A 362 20.71 -4.75 6.92
N ALA A 363 20.62 -5.36 8.12
CA ALA A 363 21.21 -6.67 8.35
C ALA A 363 20.77 -7.61 7.23
N SER A 364 21.71 -8.00 6.38
CA SER A 364 21.43 -8.82 5.21
C SER A 364 20.70 -10.06 5.67
N ILE A 365 19.63 -10.47 4.98
CA ILE A 365 19.02 -11.78 5.19
C ILE A 365 20.09 -12.89 5.11
N ASP A 366 21.16 -12.65 4.33
CA ASP A 366 22.37 -13.47 4.24
C ASP A 366 23.09 -13.70 5.59
N SER A 367 23.00 -12.77 6.54
CA SER A 367 23.56 -12.95 7.90
C SER A 367 22.69 -13.85 8.79
N ILE A 368 21.42 -14.07 8.40
CA ILE A 368 20.45 -14.90 9.11
C ILE A 368 20.35 -16.29 8.47
N ILE A 369 20.53 -16.39 7.15
CA ILE A 369 20.41 -17.63 6.39
C ILE A 369 21.62 -17.78 5.46
N THR A 370 22.58 -18.63 5.85
CA THR A 370 23.72 -18.99 4.99
C THR A 370 23.24 -19.67 3.69
N LYS A 371 24.01 -19.50 2.61
CA LYS A 371 23.76 -20.14 1.31
C LYS A 371 23.62 -21.67 1.43
N GLU A 372 24.31 -22.27 2.39
CA GLU A 372 24.20 -23.69 2.75
C GLU A 372 22.82 -24.05 3.32
N ASN A 373 22.26 -23.22 4.20
CA ASN A 373 20.92 -23.42 4.75
C ASN A 373 19.84 -23.33 3.66
N LEU A 374 19.96 -22.38 2.73
CA LEU A 374 19.07 -22.24 1.56
C LEU A 374 19.02 -23.49 0.68
N MET A 375 20.16 -24.18 0.51
CA MET A 375 20.25 -25.41 -0.30
C MET A 375 19.55 -26.61 0.36
N THR A 376 19.37 -26.61 1.69
CA THR A 376 18.70 -27.69 2.43
C THR A 376 17.17 -27.53 2.50
N MET A 377 16.64 -26.38 2.06
CA MET A 377 15.21 -26.07 2.14
C MET A 377 14.43 -26.56 0.91
N SER A 378 13.12 -26.76 1.07
CA SER A 378 12.25 -27.13 -0.05
C SER A 378 12.20 -26.03 -1.11
N LYS A 379 12.08 -26.42 -2.39
CA LYS A 379 12.10 -25.50 -3.55
C LYS A 379 11.17 -24.29 -3.39
N THR A 380 9.94 -24.51 -2.91
CA THR A 380 8.95 -23.43 -2.71
C THR A 380 9.35 -22.46 -1.61
N ARG A 381 10.01 -22.94 -0.55
CA ARG A 381 10.44 -22.11 0.59
C ARG A 381 11.73 -21.36 0.23
N ARG A 382 12.60 -22.01 -0.54
CA ARG A 382 13.79 -21.43 -1.13
C ARG A 382 13.45 -20.29 -2.09
N HIS A 383 12.56 -20.48 -3.05
CA HIS A 383 12.14 -19.39 -3.96
C HIS A 383 11.52 -18.19 -3.23
N LYS A 384 10.70 -18.42 -2.20
CA LYS A 384 10.17 -17.32 -1.38
C LYS A 384 11.25 -16.53 -0.64
N ILE A 385 12.34 -17.19 -0.25
CA ILE A 385 13.47 -16.53 0.44
C ILE A 385 14.38 -15.86 -0.61
N GLU A 386 14.61 -16.50 -1.75
CA GLU A 386 15.33 -15.91 -2.89
C GLU A 386 14.62 -14.62 -3.38
N ASP A 387 13.29 -14.62 -3.51
CA ASP A 387 12.51 -13.42 -3.83
C ASP A 387 12.66 -12.32 -2.77
N LEU A 388 12.78 -12.68 -1.49
CA LEU A 388 13.02 -11.73 -0.41
C LEU A 388 14.45 -11.17 -0.42
N ILE A 389 15.43 -12.00 -0.80
CA ILE A 389 16.85 -11.60 -0.94
C ILE A 389 17.01 -10.68 -2.14
N ASN A 390 16.40 -11.02 -3.28
CA ASN A 390 16.48 -10.25 -4.52
C ASN A 390 15.91 -8.83 -4.39
N ARG A 391 15.00 -8.59 -3.44
CA ARG A 391 14.49 -7.24 -3.09
C ARG A 391 15.54 -6.28 -2.57
N PHE A 392 16.69 -6.77 -2.13
CA PHE A 392 17.80 -5.99 -1.57
C PHE A 392 19.05 -5.99 -2.46
N GLU A 393 19.00 -6.53 -3.68
CA GLU A 393 20.15 -6.50 -4.58
C GLU A 393 20.61 -5.06 -4.89
N ASP A 394 21.93 -4.85 -4.80
CA ASP A 394 22.60 -3.59 -5.10
C ASP A 394 22.25 -3.13 -6.55
N VAL A 395 22.05 -1.81 -6.72
CA VAL A 395 22.00 -1.20 -8.05
C VAL A 395 23.40 -1.25 -8.64
N LYS A 396 23.56 -1.95 -9.76
CA LYS A 396 24.77 -1.86 -10.59
C LYS A 396 24.50 -0.80 -11.65
N TYR A 397 25.28 0.27 -11.63
CA TYR A 397 25.31 1.22 -12.74
C TYR A 397 26.05 0.55 -13.89
N GLU A 398 25.37 0.36 -15.03
CA GLU A 398 26.08 0.08 -16.28
C GLU A 398 26.72 1.39 -16.75
N HIS A 399 28.03 1.34 -17.04
CA HIS A 399 28.82 2.48 -17.49
C HIS A 399 28.62 2.80 -18.97
#